data_AF-T1C1Y0-F1
#
_entry.id   AF-T1C1Y0-F1
#
_cell.length_a   1.000
_cell.length_b   1.000
_cell.length_c   1.000
_cell.angle_alpha   90.00
_cell.angle_beta   90.00
_cell.angle_gamma   90.00
#
_symmetry.space_group_name_H-M   'P 1'
#
loop_
_entity.id
_entity.type
_entity.pdbx_description
1 polymer ?
#
loop_
_entity_poly.entity_id
_entity_poly.type
_entity_poly.pdbx_seq_one_letter_code
_entity_poly.pdbx_strand_id
1 'polypeptide(L)'
;HLLRYAKAGAEESEEGKELYGALCALHAELTEKVKEVSRRTLARRLRKGERVLQELLDRFGTSEAPGVAKVVTYLRNGMPWWLTFLSHPGMEATNNRGERGLREAIVIRKIIGTLRNWDGAKALARLLSVLGTWKLRGENPSTKLYAVLS
;
A
#
# COMPACT_ATOMS: atom_id res chain seq x y z
N HIS A 1 -1.72 -1.86 6.56
CA HIS A 1 -3.20 -1.83 6.44
C HIS A 1 -3.84 -3.18 6.63
N LEU A 2 -3.55 -4.17 5.78
CA LEU A 2 -4.13 -5.51 5.91
C LEU A 2 -4.00 -6.10 7.32
N LEU A 3 -2.79 -6.09 7.90
CA LEU A 3 -2.57 -6.58 9.27
C LEU A 3 -3.34 -5.81 10.34
N ARG A 4 -3.63 -4.52 10.12
CA ARG A 4 -4.45 -3.71 11.04
C ARG A 4 -5.92 -4.13 10.99
N TYR A 5 -6.43 -4.36 9.79
CA TYR A 5 -7.78 -4.90 9.59
C TYR A 5 -7.90 -6.32 10.13
N ALA A 6 -6.90 -7.17 9.88
CA ALA A 6 -6.85 -8.54 10.38
C ALA A 6 -6.79 -8.62 11.90
N LYS A 7 -6.06 -7.70 12.56
CA LYS A 7 -6.05 -7.60 14.01
C LYS A 7 -7.44 -7.35 14.60
N ALA A 8 -8.23 -6.46 13.99
CA ALA A 8 -9.60 -6.22 14.44
C ALA A 8 -10.46 -7.48 14.30
N GLY A 9 -10.34 -8.23 13.19
CA GLY A 9 -11.06 -9.50 13.01
C GLY A 9 -10.63 -10.59 14.01
N ALA A 10 -9.38 -10.58 14.47
CA ALA A 10 -8.86 -11.52 15.47
C ALA A 10 -9.44 -11.31 16.88
N GLU A 11 -9.93 -10.12 17.19
CA GLU A 11 -10.60 -9.84 18.47
C GLU A 11 -12.02 -10.44 18.49
N GLU A 12 -12.59 -10.79 17.33
CA GLU A 12 -13.98 -11.24 17.19
C GLU A 12 -14.15 -12.78 17.18
N SER A 13 -13.11 -13.55 16.83
CA SER A 13 -13.22 -15.01 16.69
C SER A 13 -11.86 -15.73 16.73
N GLU A 14 -11.86 -17.02 17.09
CA GLU A 14 -10.66 -17.88 16.98
C GLU A 14 -10.18 -18.02 15.53
N GLU A 15 -11.11 -18.15 14.59
CA GLU A 15 -10.83 -18.17 13.16
C GLU A 15 -10.12 -16.87 12.71
N GLY A 16 -10.53 -15.72 13.23
CA GLY A 16 -9.85 -14.45 13.04
C GLY A 16 -8.43 -14.43 13.59
N LYS A 17 -8.18 -15.05 14.75
CA LYS A 17 -6.83 -15.17 15.32
C LYS A 17 -5.93 -16.02 14.43
N GLU A 18 -6.46 -17.13 13.90
CA GLU A 18 -5.73 -17.98 12.95
C GLU A 18 -5.34 -17.21 11.68
N LEU A 19 -6.30 -16.53 11.06
CA LEU A 19 -6.05 -15.72 9.86
C LEU A 19 -5.04 -14.60 10.13
N TYR A 20 -5.19 -13.88 11.25
CA TYR A 20 -4.26 -12.83 11.64
C TYR A 20 -2.85 -13.35 11.89
N GLY A 21 -2.72 -14.47 12.61
CA GLY A 21 -1.45 -15.14 12.86
C GLY A 21 -0.75 -15.55 11.57
N ALA A 22 -1.48 -16.16 10.63
CA ALA A 22 -0.95 -16.57 9.34
C ALA A 22 -0.46 -15.36 8.52
N LEU A 23 -1.23 -14.27 8.48
CA LEU A 23 -0.84 -13.05 7.80
C LEU A 23 0.40 -12.39 8.43
N CYS A 24 0.51 -12.39 9.75
CA CYS A 24 1.68 -11.88 10.47
C CYS A 24 2.93 -12.71 10.18
N ALA A 25 2.82 -14.04 10.23
CA ALA A 25 3.93 -14.95 9.92
C ALA A 25 4.41 -14.75 8.47
N LEU A 26 3.48 -14.67 7.52
CA LEU A 26 3.81 -14.37 6.13
C LEU A 26 4.52 -13.03 6.00
N HIS A 27 3.99 -11.97 6.60
CA HIS A 27 4.60 -10.64 6.53
C HIS A 27 6.03 -10.64 7.09
N ALA A 28 6.26 -11.28 8.24
CA ALA A 28 7.59 -11.39 8.84
C ALA A 28 8.58 -12.05 7.88
N GLU A 29 8.19 -13.18 7.28
CA GLU A 29 9.04 -13.90 6.32
C GLU A 29 9.34 -13.07 5.06
N LEU A 30 8.33 -12.39 4.49
CA LEU A 30 8.50 -11.64 3.26
C LEU A 30 9.39 -10.40 3.45
N THR A 31 9.33 -9.77 4.64
CA THR A 31 10.05 -8.54 4.96
C THR A 31 11.44 -8.76 5.55
N GLU A 32 11.74 -9.97 6.03
CA GLU A 32 13.02 -10.31 6.63
C GLU A 32 14.20 -10.01 5.68
N LYS A 33 15.07 -9.08 6.07
CA LYS A 33 16.26 -8.67 5.29
C LYS A 33 15.95 -8.34 3.82
N VAL A 34 14.75 -7.82 3.54
CA VAL A 34 14.27 -7.58 2.17
C VAL A 34 15.20 -6.69 1.33
N LYS A 35 15.97 -5.80 1.98
CA LYS A 35 16.94 -4.91 1.32
C LYS A 35 18.27 -5.59 0.98
N GLU A 36 18.57 -6.72 1.59
CA GLU A 36 19.87 -7.42 1.50
C GLU A 36 19.80 -8.68 0.62
N VAL A 37 18.59 -9.20 0.37
CA VAL A 37 18.40 -10.44 -0.38
C VAL A 37 18.46 -10.24 -1.90
N SER A 38 18.88 -11.29 -2.61
CA SER A 38 18.97 -11.28 -4.08
C SER A 38 17.60 -11.17 -4.75
N ARG A 39 17.58 -10.64 -5.99
CA ARG A 39 16.36 -10.60 -6.82
C ARG A 39 15.71 -11.97 -7.02
N ARG A 40 16.52 -13.05 -7.11
CA ARG A 40 16.01 -14.43 -7.21
C ARG A 40 15.27 -14.86 -5.95
N THR A 41 15.78 -14.49 -4.78
CA THR A 41 15.11 -14.75 -3.49
C THR A 41 13.82 -13.95 -3.37
N LEU A 42 13.81 -12.68 -3.77
CA LEU A 42 12.60 -11.86 -3.80
C LEU A 42 11.52 -12.44 -4.71
N ALA A 43 11.88 -12.89 -5.91
CA ALA A 43 10.94 -13.53 -6.83
C ALA A 43 10.37 -14.86 -6.27
N ARG A 44 11.19 -15.63 -5.53
CA ARG A 44 10.72 -16.84 -4.83
C ARG A 44 9.74 -16.48 -3.70
N ARG A 45 10.06 -15.45 -2.93
CA ARG A 45 9.18 -14.93 -1.88
C ARG A 45 7.85 -14.41 -2.43
N LEU A 46 7.88 -13.73 -3.58
CA LEU A 46 6.67 -13.27 -4.26
C LEU A 46 5.75 -14.44 -4.60
N ARG A 47 6.25 -15.44 -5.34
CA ARG A 47 5.45 -16.63 -5.69
C ARG A 47 4.92 -17.38 -4.47
N LYS A 48 5.75 -17.51 -3.42
CA LYS A 48 5.33 -18.13 -2.17
C LYS A 48 4.22 -17.31 -1.51
N GLY A 49 4.39 -15.99 -1.42
CA GLY A 49 3.42 -15.11 -0.81
C GLY A 49 2.10 -15.08 -1.56
N GLU A 50 2.13 -15.02 -2.89
CA GLU A 50 0.92 -15.11 -3.72
C GLU A 50 0.17 -16.41 -3.46
N ARG A 51 0.88 -17.54 -3.43
CA ARG A 51 0.29 -18.84 -3.12
C ARG A 51 -0.32 -18.87 -1.72
N VAL A 52 0.40 -18.43 -0.69
CA VAL A 52 -0.10 -18.44 0.70
C VAL A 52 -1.31 -17.52 0.84
N LEU A 53 -1.31 -16.33 0.22
CA LEU A 53 -2.47 -15.45 0.25
C LEU A 53 -3.68 -16.08 -0.44
N GLN A 54 -3.48 -16.82 -1.54
CA GLN A 54 -4.54 -17.57 -2.19
C GLN A 54 -5.06 -18.71 -1.30
N GLU A 55 -4.18 -19.49 -0.68
CA GLU A 55 -4.55 -20.55 0.27
C GLU A 55 -5.38 -19.98 1.45
N LEU A 56 -5.05 -18.78 1.94
CA LEU A 56 -5.84 -18.10 2.96
C LEU A 56 -7.22 -17.66 2.44
N LEU A 57 -7.31 -17.17 1.20
CA LEU A 57 -8.59 -16.85 0.58
C LEU A 57 -9.46 -18.09 0.38
N ASP A 58 -8.86 -19.22 0.04
CA ASP A 58 -9.57 -20.47 -0.17
C ASP A 58 -10.06 -21.05 1.17
N ARG A 59 -9.22 -21.00 2.21
CA ARG A 59 -9.55 -21.51 3.56
C ARG A 59 -10.61 -20.68 4.27
N PHE A 60 -10.47 -19.35 4.27
CA PHE A 60 -11.34 -18.44 5.04
C PHE A 60 -12.44 -17.79 4.18
N GLY A 61 -12.46 -18.09 2.88
CA GLY A 61 -13.28 -17.42 1.87
C GLY A 61 -14.79 -17.47 2.10
N THR A 62 -15.25 -18.51 2.80
CA THR A 62 -16.66 -18.80 3.09
C THR A 62 -17.00 -18.61 4.58
N SER A 63 -16.09 -18.03 5.36
CA SER A 63 -16.32 -17.77 6.78
C SER A 63 -17.55 -16.88 6.99
N GLU A 64 -18.44 -17.30 7.89
CA GLU A 64 -19.59 -16.51 8.34
C GLU A 64 -19.21 -15.47 9.41
N ALA A 65 -18.04 -15.61 10.06
CA ALA A 65 -17.57 -14.65 11.05
C ALA A 65 -17.38 -13.25 10.41
N PRO A 66 -18.09 -12.20 10.88
CA PRO A 66 -18.07 -10.88 10.25
C PRO A 66 -16.67 -10.27 10.14
N GLY A 67 -15.85 -10.41 11.18
CA GLY A 67 -14.47 -9.94 11.20
C GLY A 67 -13.61 -10.62 10.13
N VAL A 68 -13.72 -11.94 9.99
CA VAL A 68 -12.98 -12.73 8.98
C VAL A 68 -13.45 -12.37 7.57
N ALA A 69 -14.77 -12.31 7.33
CA ALA A 69 -15.34 -11.96 6.02
C ALA A 69 -14.87 -10.57 5.53
N LYS A 70 -14.78 -9.59 6.45
CA LYS A 70 -14.21 -8.26 6.15
C LYS A 70 -12.74 -8.34 5.75
N VAL A 71 -11.93 -9.11 6.48
CA VAL A 71 -10.50 -9.29 6.21
C VAL A 71 -10.29 -9.99 4.86
N VAL A 72 -11.05 -11.05 4.57
CA VAL A 72 -11.03 -11.78 3.29
C VAL A 72 -11.40 -10.86 2.14
N THR A 73 -12.47 -10.07 2.29
CA THR A 73 -12.88 -9.09 1.27
C THR A 73 -11.77 -8.08 1.01
N TYR A 74 -11.16 -7.55 2.08
CA TYR A 74 -10.06 -6.60 1.97
C TYR A 74 -8.80 -7.21 1.33
N LEU A 75 -8.46 -8.44 1.71
CA LEU A 75 -7.37 -9.21 1.13
C LEU A 75 -7.59 -9.41 -0.37
N ARG A 76 -8.78 -9.89 -0.78
CA ARG A 76 -9.17 -10.12 -2.18
C ARG A 76 -9.06 -8.85 -3.02
N ASN A 77 -9.58 -7.73 -2.53
CA ASN A 77 -9.54 -6.45 -3.24
C ASN A 77 -8.11 -5.91 -3.46
N GLY A 78 -7.18 -6.22 -2.55
CA GLY A 78 -5.80 -5.77 -2.64
C GLY A 78 -4.85 -6.77 -3.31
N MET A 79 -5.34 -7.92 -3.77
CA MET A 79 -4.50 -9.05 -4.18
C MET A 79 -3.42 -8.70 -5.23
N PRO A 80 -3.70 -7.89 -6.26
CA PRO A 80 -2.66 -7.48 -7.22
C PRO A 80 -1.53 -6.62 -6.62
N TRP A 81 -1.73 -6.06 -5.43
CA TRP A 81 -0.91 -4.97 -4.90
C TRP A 81 -0.14 -5.32 -3.63
N TRP A 82 -0.59 -6.32 -2.84
CA TRP A 82 -0.04 -6.58 -1.50
C TRP A 82 1.47 -6.83 -1.49
N LEU A 83 2.00 -7.46 -2.53
CA LEU A 83 3.38 -7.92 -2.59
C LEU A 83 4.27 -7.12 -3.56
N THR A 84 3.79 -5.97 -4.03
CA THR A 84 4.46 -5.11 -5.03
C THR A 84 5.90 -4.77 -4.63
N PHE A 85 6.18 -4.61 -3.34
CA PHE A 85 7.51 -4.28 -2.82
C PHE A 85 8.57 -5.36 -3.10
N LEU A 86 8.16 -6.61 -3.34
CA LEU A 86 9.09 -7.70 -3.71
C LEU A 86 9.56 -7.59 -5.17
N SER A 87 8.78 -6.93 -6.03
CA SER A 87 9.12 -6.70 -7.43
C SER A 87 9.83 -5.36 -7.68
N HIS A 88 9.79 -4.45 -6.71
CA HIS A 88 10.30 -3.08 -6.85
C HIS A 88 11.37 -2.78 -5.78
N PRO A 89 12.66 -2.92 -6.11
CA PRO A 89 13.75 -2.60 -5.19
C PRO A 89 13.63 -1.18 -4.63
N GLY A 90 13.83 -1.03 -3.32
CA GLY A 90 13.75 0.27 -2.63
C GLY A 90 12.33 0.68 -2.21
N MET A 91 11.29 -0.06 -2.61
CA MET A 91 9.94 0.13 -2.09
C MET A 91 9.82 -0.41 -0.67
N GLU A 92 9.22 0.37 0.22
CA GLU A 92 8.88 -0.08 1.58
C GLU A 92 7.73 -1.10 1.52
N ALA A 93 7.76 -2.12 2.38
CA ALA A 93 6.66 -3.09 2.50
C ALA A 93 5.36 -2.48 3.08
N THR A 94 5.45 -1.26 3.61
CA THR A 94 4.31 -0.49 4.10
C THR A 94 3.98 0.66 3.16
N ASN A 95 2.69 1.01 3.06
CA ASN A 95 2.24 2.12 2.21
C ASN A 95 2.52 3.51 2.83
N ASN A 96 3.33 3.61 3.89
CA ASN A 96 3.54 4.85 4.63
C ASN A 96 4.10 5.97 3.74
N ARG A 97 5.01 5.64 2.82
CA ARG A 97 5.57 6.58 1.86
C ARG A 97 4.52 7.12 0.89
N GLY A 98 3.68 6.24 0.34
CA GLY A 98 2.59 6.63 -0.55
C GLY A 98 1.58 7.54 0.14
N GLU A 99 1.16 7.16 1.35
CA GLU A 99 0.24 7.98 2.15
C GLU A 99 0.82 9.36 2.47
N ARG A 100 2.09 9.44 2.88
CA ARG A 100 2.76 10.73 3.13
C ARG A 100 2.75 11.60 1.88
N GLY A 101 3.05 11.05 0.70
CA GLY A 101 3.01 11.78 -0.57
C GLY A 101 1.62 12.31 -0.94
N LEU A 102 0.56 11.60 -0.53
CA LEU A 102 -0.83 12.01 -0.81
C LEU A 102 -1.41 13.01 0.20
N ARG A 103 -0.82 13.18 1.39
CA ARG A 103 -1.37 14.08 2.44
C ARG A 103 -1.52 15.51 1.96
N GLU A 104 -0.51 16.05 1.27
CA GLU A 104 -0.53 17.41 0.74
C GLU A 104 -1.70 17.57 -0.26
N ALA A 105 -1.88 16.61 -1.16
CA ALA A 105 -2.99 16.59 -2.11
C ALA A 105 -4.36 16.54 -1.42
N ILE A 106 -4.50 15.72 -0.37
CA ILE A 106 -5.76 15.57 0.38
C ILE A 106 -6.14 16.88 1.10
N VAL A 107 -5.17 17.64 1.61
CA VAL A 107 -5.43 18.95 2.21
C VAL A 107 -5.84 19.94 1.12
N ILE A 108 -5.08 20.03 0.03
CA ILE A 108 -5.35 20.95 -1.07
C ILE A 108 -6.72 20.72 -1.68
N ARG A 109 -7.14 19.46 -1.88
CA ARG A 109 -8.47 19.15 -2.44
C ARG A 109 -9.62 19.64 -1.56
N LYS A 110 -9.43 19.71 -0.23
CA LYS A 110 -10.46 20.18 0.71
C LYS A 110 -10.61 21.70 0.66
N ILE A 111 -9.53 22.40 0.36
CA ILE A 111 -9.50 23.86 0.25
C ILE A 111 -10.02 24.30 -1.13
N ILE A 112 -9.61 23.60 -2.20
CA ILE A 112 -9.98 23.92 -3.58
C ILE A 112 -11.30 23.23 -3.93
N GLY A 113 -12.42 23.92 -3.69
CA GLY A 113 -13.78 23.44 -3.98
C GLY A 113 -14.18 23.34 -5.46
N THR A 114 -13.24 23.58 -6.38
CA THR A 114 -13.46 23.61 -7.84
C THR A 114 -12.78 22.49 -8.61
N LEU A 115 -12.25 21.46 -7.94
CA LEU A 115 -11.86 20.18 -8.56
C LEU A 115 -13.11 19.37 -8.97
N ARG A 116 -14.01 19.99 -9.74
CA ARG A 116 -15.32 19.48 -10.14
C ARG A 116 -15.27 18.70 -11.46
N ASN A 117 -14.09 18.62 -12.10
CA ASN A 117 -13.87 17.85 -13.31
C ASN A 117 -12.50 17.14 -13.29
N TRP A 118 -12.36 16.12 -14.14
CA TRP A 118 -11.16 15.30 -14.26
C TRP A 118 -9.94 16.07 -14.74
N ASP A 119 -10.12 17.11 -15.57
CA ASP A 119 -9.03 17.91 -16.10
C ASP A 119 -8.34 18.72 -15.00
N GLY A 120 -9.11 19.36 -14.12
CA GLY A 120 -8.59 20.06 -12.95
C GLY A 120 -7.88 19.12 -11.98
N ALA A 121 -8.43 17.92 -11.76
CA ALA A 121 -7.79 16.89 -10.94
C ALA A 121 -6.45 16.44 -11.55
N LYS A 122 -6.39 16.24 -12.87
CA LYS A 122 -5.18 15.85 -13.60
C LYS A 122 -4.12 16.94 -13.59
N ALA A 123 -4.52 18.21 -13.73
CA ALA A 123 -3.62 19.36 -13.63
C ALA A 123 -2.99 19.46 -12.22
N LEU A 124 -3.82 19.35 -11.18
CA LEU A 124 -3.33 19.35 -9.80
C LEU A 124 -2.40 18.17 -9.52
N ALA A 125 -2.73 16.97 -9.99
CA ALA A 125 -1.88 15.79 -9.81
C ALA A 125 -0.50 15.97 -10.46
N ARG A 126 -0.43 16.55 -11.66
CA ARG A 126 0.83 16.87 -12.34
C ARG A 126 1.64 17.91 -11.56
N LEU A 127 1.01 19.00 -11.13
CA LEU A 127 1.67 20.04 -10.32
C LEU A 127 2.27 19.45 -9.04
N LEU A 128 1.48 18.69 -8.28
CA LEU A 128 1.95 18.07 -7.04
C LEU A 128 3.05 17.03 -7.27
N SER A 129 3.02 16.30 -8.40
CA SER A 129 4.09 15.38 -8.79
C SER A 129 5.41 16.11 -9.06
N VAL A 130 5.38 17.22 -9.79
CA VAL A 130 6.57 18.04 -10.07
C VAL A 130 7.11 18.66 -8.79
N LEU A 131 6.26 19.33 -8.01
CA LEU A 131 6.64 19.95 -6.74
C LEU A 131 7.20 18.91 -5.75
N GLY A 132 6.54 17.75 -5.65
CA GLY A 132 6.99 16.63 -4.82
C GLY A 132 8.36 16.09 -5.26
N THR A 133 8.60 16.01 -6.56
CA THR A 133 9.90 15.57 -7.11
C THR A 133 11.02 16.54 -6.72
N TRP A 134 10.80 17.84 -6.84
CA TRP A 134 11.78 18.85 -6.43
C TRP A 134 12.06 18.78 -4.93
N LYS A 135 11.02 18.69 -4.08
CA LYS A 135 11.20 18.49 -2.63
C LYS A 135 12.02 17.25 -2.32
N LEU A 136 11.78 16.13 -3.00
CA LEU A 136 12.52 14.88 -2.81
C LEU A 136 14.01 14.99 -3.22
N ARG A 137 14.34 15.90 -4.15
CA ARG A 137 15.73 16.20 -4.55
C ARG A 137 16.41 17.23 -3.66
N GLY A 138 15.72 17.78 -2.66
CA GLY A 138 16.23 18.88 -1.85
C GLY A 138 16.23 20.23 -2.56
N GLU A 139 15.50 20.34 -3.68
CA GLU A 139 15.38 21.59 -4.44
C GLU A 139 14.27 22.47 -3.87
N ASN A 140 14.42 23.80 -3.95
CA ASN A 140 13.37 24.75 -3.58
C ASN A 140 12.27 24.77 -4.67
N PRO A 141 11.03 24.32 -4.39
CA PRO A 141 10.01 24.23 -5.43
C PRO A 141 9.60 25.57 -6.02
N SER A 142 9.63 26.65 -5.25
CA SER A 142 9.28 28.00 -5.73
C SER A 142 10.31 28.52 -6.72
N THR A 143 11.60 28.34 -6.43
CA THR A 143 12.69 28.71 -7.35
C THR A 143 12.61 27.92 -8.65
N LYS A 144 12.37 26.61 -8.56
CA LYS A 144 12.24 25.73 -9.74
C LYS A 144 11.01 26.06 -10.57
N LEU A 145 9.88 26.36 -9.91
CA LEU A 145 8.65 26.75 -10.60
C LEU A 145 8.84 28.05 -11.38
N TYR A 146 9.47 29.05 -10.75
CA TYR A 146 9.77 30.32 -11.41
C TYR A 146 10.61 30.08 -12.67
N ALA A 147 11.71 29.33 -12.56
CA ALA A 147 12.60 29.04 -13.68
C ALA A 147 11.96 28.26 -14.84
N VAL A 148 10.84 27.55 -14.62
CA VAL A 148 10.11 26.81 -15.67
C VAL A 148 9.07 27.68 -16.38
N LEU A 149 8.59 28.73 -15.72
CA LEU A 149 7.54 29.62 -16.22
C LEU A 149 8.08 30.93 -16.81
N SER A 150 9.33 31.28 -16.47
CA SER A 150 10.08 32.40 -17.03
C SER A 150 10.72 32.05 -18.37
#